data_AF-A0A255R0H2-F1
#
_entry.id   AF-A0A255R0H2-F1
#
_cell.length_a   1.000
_cell.length_b   1.000
_cell.length_c   1.000
_cell.angle_alpha   90.00
_cell.angle_beta   90.00
_cell.angle_gamma   90.00
#
_symmetry.space_group_name_H-M   'P 1'
#
loop_
_entity.id
_entity.type
_entity.pdbx_description
1 polymer ?
#
loop_
_entity_poly.entity_id
_entity_poly.type
_entity_poly.pdbx_seq_one_letter_code
_entity_poly.pdbx_strand_id
1 'polypeptide(L)'
;MMIVTSSAAIVVVATQEFQSQKAETKKPSPKQGNTYFSDIVATRDRELLDQFMATLNPTIMQECAAEHDLGHTIDLDYLASCGDFDLYAKYLRISKFEAVKKFEYVMLYSSSKLEFEERLAR
;
A
#
# COMPACT_ATOMS: atom_id res chain seq x y z
N MET A 1 47.48 5.81 -40.04
CA MET A 1 46.29 5.76 -39.17
C MET A 1 45.42 4.63 -39.70
N MET A 2 45.28 3.53 -38.97
CA MET A 2 44.68 2.29 -39.50
C MET A 2 43.16 2.28 -39.33
N ILE A 3 42.46 1.80 -40.36
CA ILE A 3 41.04 1.44 -40.31
C ILE A 3 40.97 -0.01 -39.83
N VAL A 4 40.14 -0.30 -38.82
CA VAL A 4 39.77 -1.68 -38.48
C VAL A 4 38.26 -1.75 -38.23
N THR A 5 37.56 -2.33 -39.20
CA THR A 5 36.16 -2.73 -39.11
C THR A 5 36.06 -4.23 -38.86
N SER A 6 35.20 -4.66 -37.95
CA SER A 6 34.68 -6.03 -37.85
C SER A 6 33.30 -5.94 -37.18
N SER A 7 32.16 -6.41 -37.70
CA SER A 7 31.83 -7.70 -38.34
C SER A 7 32.02 -8.89 -37.38
N ALA A 8 31.11 -9.84 -37.15
CA ALA A 8 29.66 -10.00 -37.44
C ALA A 8 29.15 -11.15 -36.49
N ALA A 9 28.03 -11.88 -36.61
CA ALA A 9 26.93 -11.96 -37.58
C ALA A 9 25.76 -12.84 -37.01
N ILE A 10 24.49 -12.57 -37.40
CA ILE A 10 23.40 -13.59 -37.61
C ILE A 10 22.87 -14.23 -36.28
N VAL A 11 21.59 -14.57 -36.05
CA VAL A 11 20.70 -15.57 -36.73
C VAL A 11 19.23 -15.16 -36.74
N VAL A 12 18.58 -15.46 -37.87
CA VAL A 12 17.15 -15.35 -38.16
C VAL A 12 16.40 -16.59 -37.65
N VAL A 13 15.25 -16.41 -36.97
CA VAL A 13 14.19 -17.42 -36.84
C VAL A 13 12.85 -16.66 -36.93
N ALA A 14 12.28 -16.51 -38.13
CA ALA A 14 11.38 -17.46 -38.81
C ALA A 14 9.90 -17.27 -38.41
N THR A 15 9.14 -16.73 -39.35
CA THR A 15 7.68 -16.60 -39.34
C THR A 15 7.00 -17.97 -39.30
N GLN A 16 5.85 -18.06 -38.64
CA GLN A 16 4.89 -19.13 -38.89
C GLN A 16 3.47 -18.57 -38.78
N GLU A 17 2.81 -18.44 -39.93
CA GLU A 17 1.36 -18.30 -39.96
C GLU A 17 0.73 -19.64 -39.62
N PHE A 18 -0.38 -19.63 -38.88
CA PHE A 18 -1.31 -20.76 -38.87
C PHE A 18 -2.75 -20.30 -38.93
N GLN A 19 -3.54 -20.97 -39.76
CA GLN A 19 -4.87 -20.51 -40.13
C GLN A 19 -5.95 -20.90 -39.11
N SER A 20 -6.95 -20.01 -39.00
CA SER A 20 -8.39 -20.32 -39.06
C SER A 20 -8.85 -21.73 -38.65
N GLN A 21 -9.70 -21.83 -37.61
CA GLN A 21 -11.14 -22.13 -37.81
C GLN A 21 -11.98 -22.25 -36.52
N LYS A 22 -13.16 -21.60 -36.59
CA LYS A 22 -14.50 -22.08 -36.18
C LYS A 22 -14.86 -22.22 -34.69
N ALA A 23 -16.12 -21.89 -34.41
CA ALA A 23 -16.70 -21.80 -33.08
C ALA A 23 -17.14 -23.15 -32.51
N GLU A 24 -17.08 -23.28 -31.18
CA GLU A 24 -17.88 -24.24 -30.43
C GLU A 24 -18.55 -23.53 -29.23
N THR A 25 -19.88 -23.64 -29.15
CA THR A 25 -20.69 -22.94 -28.16
C THR A 25 -20.66 -23.67 -26.82
N LYS A 26 -20.14 -23.04 -25.76
CA LYS A 26 -20.33 -23.52 -24.37
C LYS A 26 -20.91 -22.43 -23.48
N LYS A 27 -21.79 -22.88 -22.57
CA LYS A 27 -22.63 -22.10 -21.63
C LYS A 27 -21.83 -21.06 -20.81
N PRO A 28 -22.50 -20.00 -20.32
CA PRO A 28 -21.84 -18.96 -19.54
C PRO A 28 -21.36 -19.51 -18.19
N SER A 29 -20.05 -19.45 -17.95
CA SER A 29 -19.50 -19.50 -16.60
C SER A 29 -19.81 -18.19 -15.89
N PRO A 30 -20.20 -18.21 -14.60
CA PRO A 30 -20.57 -16.99 -13.89
C PRO A 30 -19.39 -16.04 -13.78
N LYS A 31 -19.66 -14.73 -13.87
CA LYS A 31 -18.67 -13.68 -13.60
C LYS A 31 -18.13 -13.90 -12.19
N GLN A 32 -16.87 -14.35 -12.10
CA GLN A 32 -16.20 -14.52 -10.82
C GLN A 32 -15.90 -13.12 -10.29
N GLY A 33 -16.81 -12.64 -9.44
CA GLY A 33 -16.76 -11.28 -8.91
C GLY A 33 -15.48 -11.04 -8.09
N ASN A 34 -15.08 -9.78 -8.03
CA ASN A 34 -13.90 -9.33 -7.31
C ASN A 34 -14.14 -9.33 -5.78
N THR A 35 -14.50 -10.48 -5.20
CA THR A 35 -15.01 -10.59 -3.82
C THR A 35 -13.90 -10.54 -2.76
N TYR A 36 -12.64 -10.79 -3.14
CA TYR A 36 -11.53 -10.99 -2.20
C TYR A 36 -11.08 -9.75 -1.40
N PHE A 37 -11.37 -8.52 -1.85
CA PHE A 37 -10.96 -7.31 -1.12
C PHE A 37 -11.98 -6.85 -0.06
N SER A 38 -13.24 -7.24 -0.17
CA SER A 38 -14.30 -6.77 0.74
C SER A 38 -14.25 -7.44 2.12
N ASP A 39 -13.88 -8.73 2.19
CA ASP A 39 -13.85 -9.51 3.44
C ASP A 39 -12.75 -9.04 4.41
N ILE A 40 -11.64 -8.50 3.91
CA ILE A 40 -10.51 -8.10 4.76
C ILE A 40 -10.88 -6.88 5.63
N VAL A 41 -11.61 -5.91 5.06
CA VAL A 41 -12.08 -4.71 5.79
C VAL A 41 -13.26 -5.06 6.69
N ALA A 42 -14.19 -5.88 6.22
CA ALA A 42 -15.37 -6.29 6.99
C ALA A 42 -15.07 -7.14 8.23
N THR A 43 -13.86 -7.72 8.32
CA THR A 43 -13.41 -8.55 9.45
C THR A 43 -12.38 -7.87 10.35
N ARG A 44 -12.18 -6.55 10.21
CA ARG A 44 -11.33 -5.79 11.15
C ARG A 44 -12.06 -5.54 12.46
N ASP A 45 -11.40 -5.87 13.57
CA ASP A 45 -11.95 -5.63 14.90
C ASP A 45 -11.83 -4.14 15.27
N ARG A 46 -12.96 -3.44 15.31
CA ARG A 46 -13.01 -2.01 15.62
C ARG A 46 -12.50 -1.71 17.04
N GLU A 47 -12.61 -2.66 17.97
CA GLU A 47 -12.11 -2.49 19.34
C GLU A 47 -10.59 -2.26 19.34
N LEU A 48 -9.83 -2.93 18.45
CA LEU A 48 -8.38 -2.71 18.32
C LEU A 48 -8.03 -1.30 17.84
N LEU A 49 -8.86 -0.70 16.97
CA LEU A 49 -8.66 0.68 16.51
C LEU A 49 -8.98 1.67 17.63
N ASP A 50 -10.08 1.47 18.35
CA ASP A 50 -10.50 2.33 19.46
C ASP A 50 -9.49 2.25 20.63
N GLN A 51 -8.97 1.06 20.94
CA GLN A 51 -7.86 0.87 21.89
C GLN A 51 -6.58 1.57 21.40
N PHE A 52 -6.20 1.43 20.12
CA PHE A 52 -5.04 2.14 19.56
C PHE A 52 -5.16 3.66 19.69
N MET A 53 -6.31 4.23 19.32
CA MET A 53 -6.56 5.68 19.44
C MET A 53 -6.44 6.16 20.89
N ALA A 54 -6.83 5.34 21.87
CA ALA A 54 -6.66 5.67 23.30
C ALA A 54 -5.19 5.63 23.77
N THR A 55 -4.28 4.99 23.03
CA THR A 55 -2.83 4.99 23.34
C THR A 55 -2.07 6.18 22.73
N LEU A 56 -2.71 6.99 21.87
CA LEU A 56 -2.02 8.04 21.13
C LEU A 56 -1.56 9.19 22.02
N ASN A 57 -0.27 9.53 21.91
CA ASN A 57 0.36 10.68 22.55
C ASN A 57 0.30 11.90 21.60
N PRO A 58 -0.57 12.89 21.87
CA PRO A 58 -0.75 14.04 20.99
C PRO A 58 0.48 14.95 20.91
N THR A 59 1.34 14.95 21.94
CA THR A 59 2.58 15.75 21.94
C THR A 59 3.55 15.26 20.86
N ILE A 60 3.80 13.95 20.81
CA ILE A 60 4.70 13.34 19.81
C ILE A 60 4.15 13.54 18.40
N MET A 61 2.82 13.41 18.22
CA MET A 61 2.16 13.70 16.94
C MET A 61 2.35 15.17 16.51
N GLN A 62 2.19 16.11 17.45
CA GLN A 62 2.33 17.54 17.19
C GLN A 62 3.79 17.92 16.87
N GLU A 63 4.77 17.32 17.56
CA GLU A 63 6.20 17.51 17.29
C GLU A 63 6.58 16.96 15.92
N CYS A 64 6.14 15.75 15.57
CA CYS A 64 6.39 15.17 14.24
C CYS A 64 5.75 15.99 13.11
N ALA A 65 4.54 16.53 13.32
CA ALA A 65 3.89 17.43 12.36
C ALA A 65 4.65 18.77 12.21
N ALA A 66 5.12 19.34 13.32
CA ALA A 66 5.90 20.59 13.29
C ALA A 66 7.25 20.42 12.56
N GLU A 67 7.97 19.31 12.77
CA GLU A 67 9.19 18.99 12.04
C GLU A 67 8.93 18.84 10.53
N HIS A 68 7.83 18.19 10.14
CA HIS A 68 7.42 18.11 8.72
C HIS A 68 7.10 19.48 8.13
N ASP A 69 6.41 20.36 8.86
CA ASP A 69 6.09 21.73 8.40
C ASP A 69 7.35 22.62 8.26
N LEU A 70 8.43 22.31 8.98
CA LEU A 70 9.76 22.89 8.79
C LEU A 70 10.51 22.31 7.56
N GLY A 71 9.93 21.32 6.88
CA GLY A 71 10.51 20.63 5.73
C GLY A 71 11.47 19.50 6.10
N HIS A 72 11.50 19.06 7.36
CA HIS A 72 12.29 17.90 7.79
C HIS A 72 11.57 16.58 7.49
N THR A 73 12.34 15.49 7.42
CA THR A 73 11.79 14.14 7.31
C THR A 73 11.41 13.64 8.70
N ILE A 74 10.23 13.04 8.85
CA ILE A 74 9.81 12.46 10.13
C ILE A 74 10.67 11.23 10.45
N ASP A 75 11.18 11.18 11.68
CA ASP A 75 11.76 9.97 12.24
C ASP A 75 10.65 8.96 12.56
N LEU A 76 10.61 7.85 11.82
CA LEU A 76 9.60 6.80 11.98
C LEU A 76 9.76 6.04 13.29
N ASP A 77 10.97 5.93 13.85
CA ASP A 77 11.18 5.29 15.15
C ASP A 77 10.69 6.20 16.28
N TYR A 78 10.85 7.52 16.12
CA TYR A 78 10.23 8.49 17.03
C TYR A 78 8.71 8.48 16.93
N LEU A 79 8.15 8.51 15.71
CA LEU A 79 6.71 8.40 15.46
C LEU A 79 6.14 7.10 16.02
N ALA A 80 6.87 5.98 15.91
CA ALA A 80 6.46 4.69 16.48
C ALA A 80 6.32 4.70 18.02
N SER A 81 6.90 5.68 18.71
CA SER A 81 6.71 5.87 20.15
C SER A 81 5.42 6.63 20.52
N CYS A 82 4.67 7.14 19.53
CA CYS A 82 3.44 7.90 19.77
C CYS A 82 2.23 7.05 20.18
N GLY A 83 2.30 5.71 20.14
CA GLY A 83 1.18 4.83 20.51
C GLY A 83 1.48 3.34 20.30
N ASP A 84 0.52 2.47 20.63
CA ASP A 84 0.68 1.02 20.47
C ASP A 84 0.40 0.58 19.03
N PHE A 85 1.41 0.70 18.19
CA PHE A 85 1.37 0.23 16.80
C PHE A 85 1.20 -1.28 16.65
N ASP A 86 1.37 -2.10 17.69
CA ASP A 86 1.03 -3.52 17.60
C ASP A 86 -0.49 -3.75 17.61
N LEU A 87 -1.29 -2.86 18.22
CA LEU A 87 -2.75 -2.84 18.06
C LEU A 87 -3.14 -2.41 16.63
N TYR A 88 -2.55 -1.33 16.12
CA TYR A 88 -2.88 -0.83 14.79
C TYR A 88 -2.46 -1.78 13.66
N ALA A 89 -1.30 -2.44 13.80
CA ALA A 89 -0.85 -3.49 12.89
C ALA A 89 -1.79 -4.70 12.88
N LYS A 90 -2.29 -5.15 14.04
CA LYS A 90 -3.29 -6.23 14.14
C LYS A 90 -4.63 -5.82 13.51
N TYR A 91 -5.09 -4.59 13.76
CA TYR A 91 -6.31 -4.04 13.16
C TYR A 91 -6.25 -4.09 11.62
N LEU A 92 -5.15 -3.64 11.03
CA LEU A 92 -4.96 -3.57 9.58
C LEU A 92 -4.51 -4.89 8.93
N ARG A 93 -3.98 -5.83 9.72
CA ARG A 93 -3.29 -7.06 9.29
C ARG A 93 -2.06 -6.82 8.42
N ILE A 94 -1.22 -5.85 8.83
CA ILE A 94 0.04 -5.47 8.16
C ILE A 94 1.20 -5.52 9.16
N SER A 95 2.44 -5.28 8.72
CA SER A 95 3.58 -5.16 9.64
C SER A 95 3.52 -3.87 10.48
N LYS A 96 4.14 -3.88 11.67
CA LYS A 96 4.24 -2.69 12.53
C LYS A 96 4.84 -1.47 11.80
N PHE A 97 5.86 -1.70 10.97
CA PHE A 97 6.51 -0.67 10.17
C PHE A 97 5.59 -0.07 9.10
N GLU A 98 4.78 -0.89 8.42
CA GLU A 98 3.76 -0.38 7.48
C GLU A 98 2.64 0.38 8.20
N ALA A 99 2.27 -0.05 9.40
CA ALA A 99 1.29 0.65 10.23
C ALA A 99 1.79 2.05 10.66
N VAL A 100 3.07 2.18 11.02
CA VAL A 100 3.71 3.49 11.32
C VAL A 100 3.72 4.39 10.09
N LYS A 101 4.15 3.89 8.92
CA LYS A 101 4.14 4.66 7.65
C LYS A 101 2.74 5.09 7.22
N LYS A 102 1.74 4.23 7.42
CA LYS A 102 0.36 4.58 7.13
C LYS A 102 -0.14 5.66 8.08
N PHE A 103 0.22 5.57 9.37
CA PHE A 103 -0.12 6.58 10.37
C PHE A 103 0.55 7.92 10.08
N GLU A 104 1.82 7.95 9.70
CA GLU A 104 2.54 9.15 9.21
C GLU A 104 1.72 9.86 8.12
N TYR A 105 1.35 9.14 7.07
CA TYR A 105 0.52 9.66 5.98
C TYR A 105 -0.85 10.14 6.48
N VAL A 106 -1.53 9.40 7.35
CA VAL A 106 -2.84 9.80 7.90
C VAL A 106 -2.72 11.07 8.75
N MET A 107 -1.71 11.16 9.61
CA MET A 107 -1.45 12.32 10.46
C MET A 107 -1.18 13.58 9.65
N LEU A 108 -0.30 13.50 8.64
CA LEU A 108 0.10 14.65 7.83
C LEU A 108 -0.97 15.15 6.87
N TYR A 109 -1.79 14.25 6.31
CA TYR A 109 -2.74 14.60 5.25
C TYR A 109 -4.20 14.65 5.71
N SER A 110 -4.46 14.71 7.03
CA SER A 110 -5.81 14.91 7.58
C SER A 110 -6.01 16.35 8.05
N SER A 111 -7.03 17.02 7.51
CA SER A 111 -7.35 18.42 7.83
C SER A 111 -8.27 18.58 9.06
N SER A 112 -8.82 17.48 9.58
CA SER A 112 -9.73 17.48 10.72
C SER A 112 -9.67 16.16 11.49
N LYS A 113 -10.14 16.18 12.75
CA LYS A 113 -10.25 14.96 13.58
C LYS A 113 -11.11 13.87 12.93
N LEU A 114 -12.25 14.25 12.34
CA LEU A 114 -13.14 13.29 11.67
C LEU A 114 -12.45 12.64 10.46
N GLU A 115 -11.76 13.44 9.64
CA GLU A 115 -10.99 12.94 8.50
C GLU A 115 -9.84 12.03 8.94
N PHE A 116 -9.16 12.38 10.03
CA PHE A 116 -8.11 11.54 10.64
C PHE A 116 -8.66 10.17 11.04
N GLU A 117 -9.74 10.12 11.82
CA GLU A 117 -10.37 8.86 12.24
C GLU A 117 -10.87 8.02 11.03
N GLU A 118 -11.49 8.66 10.02
CA GLU A 118 -11.93 7.98 8.80
C GLU A 118 -10.77 7.42 7.96
N ARG A 119 -9.66 8.16 7.81
CA ARG A 119 -8.48 7.72 7.05
C ARG A 119 -7.69 6.66 7.81
N LEU A 120 -7.67 6.73 9.15
CA LEU A 120 -7.01 5.75 10.01
C LEU A 120 -7.69 4.37 9.92
N ALA A 121 -9.01 4.34 9.75
CA ALA A 121 -9.82 3.12 9.66
C ALA A 121 -9.77 2.38 8.29
N ARG A 122 -9.25 3.01 7.23
CA ARG A 122 -9.29 2.49 5.84
C ARG A 122 -7.97 1.85 5.41
#